data_AF-A0A382JFT2-F1
#
_entry.id   AF-A0A382JFT2-F1
#
_cell.length_a   1.000
_cell.length_b   1.000
_cell.length_c   1.000
_cell.angle_alpha   90.00
_cell.angle_beta   90.00
_cell.angle_gamma   90.00
#
_symmetry.space_group_name_H-M   'P 1'
#
loop_
_entity.id
_entity.type
_entity.pdbx_description
1 polymer ?
#
loop_
_entity_poly.entity_id
_entity_poly.type
_entity_poly.pdbx_seq_one_letter_code
_entity_poly.pdbx_strand_id
1 'polypeptide(L)'
;IIGPEKHRVEIQIRTKYMHEFAQRGIASHWKYKSSEKFSSSTWKDYDWLVDLVEIIDKGASPEHYYEYTKLQMFQDNVFCFTPEGSVIKLPKDATPIDFAYAVHTQIGDTAIRCEVNGKESPLQGVLHNGDMIKIITSDKVSPSLHWLSTAKTGKARAAIKRYWQDKEPKEKKHKRYTSALWISLPDSPGKLGEVTSLIGMNKGNITGVEMTEKKANHINFMFDIQIDDLKNFTKLISELKQKEFKFRIIRHKKKHALLQRFFKRFKKN
;
A
#
# COMPACT_ATOMS: atom_id res chain seq x y z
N ILE A 1 12.70 24.78 39.59
CA ILE A 1 12.96 25.72 40.72
C ILE A 1 14.38 26.26 40.61
N ILE A 2 14.68 27.44 41.18
CA ILE A 2 16.05 27.98 41.22
C ILE A 2 16.70 27.46 42.51
N GLY A 3 17.79 26.72 42.37
CA GLY A 3 18.51 26.13 43.51
C GLY A 3 19.31 27.17 44.31
N PRO A 4 19.81 26.79 45.50
CA PRO A 4 20.56 27.69 46.39
C PRO A 4 21.84 28.29 45.76
N GLU A 5 22.39 27.69 44.70
CA GLU A 5 23.54 28.23 43.94
C GLU A 5 23.16 28.97 42.64
N LYS A 6 21.91 29.44 42.51
CA LYS A 6 21.37 30.12 41.30
C LYS A 6 21.36 29.31 40.00
N HIS A 7 21.68 28.01 40.04
CA HIS A 7 21.48 27.12 38.89
C HIS A 7 20.00 26.71 38.76
N ARG A 8 19.52 26.61 37.51
CA ARG A 8 18.16 26.11 37.21
C ARG A 8 18.12 24.60 37.49
N VAL A 9 17.23 24.19 38.39
CA VAL A 9 16.98 22.78 38.72
C VAL A 9 15.61 22.37 38.20
N GLU A 10 15.60 21.35 37.35
CA GLU A 10 14.38 20.69 36.89
C GLU A 10 14.03 19.54 37.83
N ILE A 11 12.79 19.51 38.32
CA ILE A 11 12.29 18.45 39.21
C ILE A 11 11.18 17.72 38.50
N GLN A 12 11.34 16.40 38.37
CA GLN A 12 10.31 15.51 37.84
C GLN A 12 9.65 14.75 38.99
N ILE A 13 8.37 15.05 39.23
CA ILE A 13 7.55 14.34 40.22
C ILE A 13 6.75 13.26 39.49
N ARG A 14 6.90 12.01 39.93
CA ARG A 14 6.20 10.85 39.34
C ARG A 14 5.84 9.83 40.40
N THR A 15 4.75 9.09 40.17
CA THR A 15 4.34 7.97 41.05
C THR A 15 5.27 6.77 40.86
N LYS A 16 5.27 5.82 41.80
CA LYS A 16 6.03 4.55 41.66
C LYS A 16 5.69 3.83 40.36
N TYR A 17 4.41 3.84 39.95
CA TYR A 17 3.96 3.26 38.70
C TYR A 17 4.59 3.93 37.47
N MET A 18 4.61 5.26 37.43
CA MET A 18 5.25 6.03 36.34
C MET A 18 6.77 5.82 36.29
N HIS A 19 7.41 5.63 37.44
CA HIS A 19 8.84 5.32 37.52
C HIS A 19 9.16 3.94 36.94
N GLU A 20 8.34 2.93 37.27
CA GLU A 20 8.53 1.57 36.77
C GLU A 20 8.30 1.46 35.27
N PHE A 21 7.29 2.14 34.73
CA PHE A 21 7.04 2.24 33.29
C PHE A 21 8.22 2.87 32.55
N ALA A 22 8.77 3.98 33.06
CA ALA A 22 9.90 4.67 32.45
C ALA A 22 11.20 3.85 32.47
N GLN A 23 11.38 2.94 33.43
CA GLN A 23 12.57 2.07 33.51
C GLN A 23 12.46 0.79 32.69
N ARG A 24 11.28 0.16 32.64
CA ARG A 24 11.11 -1.20 32.11
C ARG A 24 10.31 -1.27 30.81
N GLY A 25 9.64 -0.19 30.43
CA GLY A 25 8.88 -0.10 29.19
C GLY A 25 7.75 -1.13 29.06
N ILE A 26 7.36 -1.41 27.81
CA ILE A 26 6.20 -2.22 27.42
C ILE A 26 6.32 -3.70 27.85
N ALA A 27 7.54 -4.23 28.04
CA ALA A 27 7.79 -5.64 28.33
C ALA A 27 7.28 -6.10 29.71
N SER A 28 7.16 -5.17 30.66
CA SER A 28 6.67 -5.46 32.03
C SER A 28 5.20 -5.83 32.09
N HIS A 29 4.38 -5.36 31.14
CA HIS A 29 2.92 -5.42 31.24
C HIS A 29 2.29 -6.60 30.49
N TRP A 30 2.99 -7.19 29.50
CA TRP A 30 2.46 -8.32 28.71
C TRP A 30 2.24 -9.59 29.54
N LYS A 31 3.14 -9.89 30.49
CA LYS A 31 3.14 -11.18 31.19
C LYS A 31 2.13 -11.29 32.35
N TYR A 32 1.52 -10.18 32.80
CA TYR A 32 0.74 -10.16 34.05
C TYR A 32 -0.76 -9.85 33.89
N LYS A 33 -1.24 -9.42 32.71
CA LYS A 33 -2.65 -8.99 32.53
C LYS A 33 -3.40 -9.68 31.38
N SER A 34 -3.07 -10.94 31.08
CA SER A 34 -3.88 -11.74 30.16
C SER A 34 -5.22 -12.21 30.75
N SER A 35 -5.52 -11.90 32.04
CA SER A 35 -6.64 -12.48 32.77
C SER A 35 -7.60 -11.48 33.45
N GLU A 36 -7.38 -10.16 33.38
CA GLU A 36 -8.29 -9.18 34.00
C GLU A 36 -8.90 -8.22 32.98
N LYS A 37 -10.21 -8.00 33.15
CA LYS A 37 -11.07 -7.18 32.29
C LYS A 37 -10.47 -5.78 32.11
N PHE A 38 -10.21 -5.41 30.85
CA PHE A 38 -9.67 -4.12 30.44
C PHE A 38 -10.47 -2.95 31.02
N SER A 39 -9.84 -2.09 31.82
CA SER A 39 -10.46 -0.88 32.37
C SER A 39 -10.28 0.32 31.42
N SER A 40 -11.24 1.24 31.42
CA SER A 40 -11.30 2.44 30.56
C SER A 40 -10.08 3.36 30.64
N SER A 41 -9.37 3.38 31.77
CA SER A 41 -8.13 4.17 31.93
C SER A 41 -6.92 3.56 31.22
N THR A 42 -6.96 2.27 30.93
CA THR A 42 -5.91 1.55 30.20
C THR A 42 -5.87 1.97 28.73
N TRP A 43 -7.03 2.31 28.15
CA TRP A 43 -7.16 2.69 26.74
C TRP A 43 -6.40 3.98 26.36
N LYS A 44 -6.28 4.95 27.28
CA LYS A 44 -5.59 6.23 27.02
C LYS A 44 -4.09 6.07 26.71
N ASP A 45 -3.45 5.04 27.25
CA ASP A 45 -2.04 4.74 27.00
C ASP A 45 -1.82 3.94 25.69
N TYR A 46 -2.92 3.49 25.06
CA TYR A 46 -2.95 2.71 23.83
C TYR A 46 -3.69 3.42 22.69
N ASP A 47 -3.89 4.75 22.76
CA ASP A 47 -4.58 5.54 21.72
C ASP A 47 -3.96 5.33 20.32
N TRP A 48 -2.65 5.11 20.26
CA TRP A 48 -1.93 4.79 19.02
C TRP A 48 -2.30 3.43 18.41
N LEU A 49 -2.73 2.46 19.24
CA LEU A 49 -3.26 1.17 18.76
C LEU A 49 -4.66 1.36 18.18
N VAL A 50 -5.46 2.28 18.72
CA VAL A 50 -6.78 2.61 18.15
C VAL A 50 -6.60 3.20 16.75
N ASP A 51 -5.64 4.12 16.57
CA ASP A 51 -5.30 4.64 15.25
C ASP A 51 -4.80 3.54 14.29
N LEU A 52 -3.98 2.61 14.77
CA LEU A 52 -3.50 1.48 13.96
C LEU A 52 -4.64 0.54 13.55
N VAL A 53 -5.55 0.23 14.48
CA VAL A 53 -6.75 -0.60 14.21
C VAL A 53 -7.67 0.11 13.21
N GLU A 54 -7.91 1.42 13.38
CA GLU A 54 -8.71 2.22 12.45
C GLU A 54 -8.10 2.24 11.04
N ILE A 55 -6.76 2.26 10.94
CA ILE A 55 -6.03 2.19 9.67
C ILE A 55 -6.15 0.80 9.04
N ILE A 56 -6.03 -0.28 9.82
CA ILE A 56 -6.11 -1.67 9.35
C ILE A 56 -7.53 -2.01 8.88
N ASP A 57 -8.55 -1.65 9.66
CA ASP A 57 -9.97 -1.89 9.34
C ASP A 57 -10.39 -1.20 8.03
N LYS A 58 -9.71 -0.09 7.70
CA LYS A 58 -9.91 0.69 6.48
C LYS A 58 -9.22 0.13 5.23
N GLY A 59 -8.59 -1.05 5.29
CA GLY A 59 -8.32 -1.91 4.12
C GLY A 59 -7.08 -1.58 3.29
N ALA A 60 -6.00 -1.09 3.91
CA ALA A 60 -4.82 -0.64 3.18
C ALA A 60 -3.56 -1.53 3.36
N SER A 61 -2.62 -1.49 2.41
CA SER A 61 -1.49 -2.43 2.26
C SER A 61 -0.49 -2.44 3.45
N PRO A 62 -0.31 -3.55 4.18
CA PRO A 62 0.44 -3.61 5.46
C PRO A 62 1.85 -3.00 5.46
N GLU A 63 2.57 -3.04 4.33
CA GLU A 63 4.01 -2.73 4.27
C GLU A 63 4.33 -1.26 4.52
N HIS A 64 3.47 -0.33 4.09
CA HIS A 64 3.69 1.10 4.31
C HIS A 64 3.40 1.56 5.75
N TYR A 65 2.71 0.75 6.56
CA TYR A 65 2.23 1.17 7.88
C TYR A 65 3.26 0.98 8.99
N TYR A 66 4.02 -0.10 8.92
CA TYR A 66 5.04 -0.43 9.93
C TYR A 66 6.10 0.65 10.09
N GLU A 67 6.49 1.33 9.01
CA GLU A 67 7.46 2.43 9.06
C GLU A 67 6.92 3.62 9.85
N TYR A 68 5.68 4.03 9.59
CA TYR A 68 5.06 5.17 10.27
C TYR A 68 4.77 4.89 11.74
N THR A 69 4.33 3.67 12.07
CA THR A 69 4.10 3.29 13.47
C THR A 69 5.40 3.22 14.26
N LYS A 70 6.49 2.72 13.66
CA LYS A 70 7.81 2.65 14.30
C LYS A 70 8.37 4.04 14.63
N LEU A 71 8.14 5.04 13.76
CA LEU A 71 8.55 6.43 13.98
C LEU A 71 7.84 7.06 15.19
N GLN A 72 6.56 6.77 15.40
CA GLN A 72 5.75 7.37 16.48
C GLN A 72 6.11 6.85 17.89
N MET A 73 6.73 5.67 18.01
CA MET A 73 7.05 5.04 19.31
C MET A 73 8.25 5.64 20.05
N PHE A 74 9.11 6.41 19.37
CA PHE A 74 10.39 6.90 19.93
C PHE A 74 10.51 8.43 20.01
N GLN A 75 9.45 9.18 19.68
CA GLN A 75 9.52 10.64 19.59
C GLN A 75 9.04 11.33 20.87
N ASP A 76 9.70 12.43 21.20
CA ASP A 76 9.19 13.44 22.13
C ASP A 76 7.77 13.85 21.69
N ASN A 77 6.92 14.24 22.63
CA ASN A 77 5.53 14.60 22.33
C ASN A 77 5.28 16.09 22.57
N VAL A 78 4.37 16.67 21.79
CA VAL A 78 3.76 17.97 22.04
C VAL A 78 2.29 17.82 22.42
N PHE A 79 1.83 18.66 23.34
CA PHE A 79 0.46 18.69 23.85
C PHE A 79 -0.19 20.00 23.44
N CYS A 80 -1.21 19.89 22.59
CA CYS A 80 -1.97 21.00 22.04
C CYS A 80 -3.40 20.96 22.59
N PHE A 81 -4.08 22.09 22.60
CA PHE A 81 -5.43 22.24 23.13
C PHE A 81 -6.44 22.51 22.01
N THR A 82 -7.62 21.91 22.09
CA THR A 82 -8.78 22.36 21.31
C THR A 82 -9.38 23.63 21.94
N PRO A 83 -10.21 24.41 21.22
CA PRO A 83 -10.88 25.58 21.78
C PRO A 83 -11.80 25.24 22.97
N GLU A 84 -12.29 24.00 23.02
CA GLU A 84 -13.13 23.45 24.10
C GLU A 84 -12.29 22.98 25.31
N GLY A 85 -10.96 23.09 25.25
CA GLY A 85 -10.04 22.73 26.33
C GLY A 85 -9.60 21.27 26.36
N SER A 86 -9.92 20.48 25.34
CA SER A 86 -9.45 19.09 25.25
C SER A 86 -7.96 19.05 24.87
N VAL A 87 -7.21 18.14 25.48
CA VAL A 87 -5.76 17.98 25.21
C VAL A 87 -5.55 16.91 24.15
N ILE A 88 -4.86 17.27 23.08
CA ILE A 88 -4.44 16.36 22.01
C ILE A 88 -2.94 16.17 22.07
N LYS A 89 -2.51 14.91 22.13
CA LYS A 89 -1.11 14.50 22.14
C LYS A 89 -0.64 14.20 20.72
N LEU A 90 0.44 14.83 20.30
CA LEU A 90 1.04 14.68 18.98
C LEU A 90 2.55 14.43 19.10
N PRO A 91 3.20 13.83 18.09
CA PRO A 91 4.66 13.75 18.05
C PRO A 91 5.28 15.14 17.95
N LYS A 92 6.53 15.28 18.37
CA LYS A 92 7.32 16.49 18.17
C LYS A 92 7.36 16.88 16.69
N ASP A 93 7.38 18.19 16.46
CA ASP A 93 7.34 18.80 15.12
C ASP A 93 6.05 18.51 14.33
N ALA A 94 4.98 18.07 15.01
CA ALA A 94 3.66 17.93 14.42
C ALA A 94 3.10 19.28 13.95
N THR A 95 2.20 19.20 12.99
CA THR A 95 1.58 20.35 12.34
C THR A 95 0.09 20.47 12.67
N PRO A 96 -0.56 21.62 12.43
CA PRO A 96 -2.02 21.73 12.49
C PRO A 96 -2.77 20.68 11.67
N ILE A 97 -2.18 20.17 10.57
CA ILE A 97 -2.75 19.06 9.79
C ILE A 97 -2.82 17.79 10.64
N ASP A 98 -1.74 17.47 11.35
CA ASP A 98 -1.69 16.32 12.26
C ASP A 98 -2.72 16.47 13.39
N PHE A 99 -2.83 17.68 13.95
CA PHE A 99 -3.85 17.99 14.95
C PHE A 99 -5.27 17.78 14.41
N ALA A 100 -5.58 18.29 13.21
CA ALA A 100 -6.90 18.14 12.61
C ALA A 100 -7.31 16.67 12.45
N TYR A 101 -6.40 15.82 11.93
CA TYR A 101 -6.64 14.38 11.77
C TYR A 101 -6.66 13.59 13.09
N ALA A 102 -5.96 14.09 14.12
CA ALA A 102 -6.02 13.53 15.47
C ALA A 102 -7.38 13.82 16.14
N VAL A 103 -7.95 15.02 15.94
CA VAL A 103 -9.30 15.33 16.43
C VAL A 103 -10.35 14.51 15.70
N HIS A 104 -10.38 14.58 14.36
CA HIS A 104 -11.30 13.75 13.56
C HIS A 104 -10.90 13.73 12.08
N THR A 105 -11.08 12.59 11.41
CA THR A 105 -10.77 12.47 9.96
C THR A 105 -11.53 13.50 9.13
N GLN A 106 -12.81 13.75 9.42
CA GLN A 106 -13.62 14.75 8.71
C GLN A 106 -13.07 16.17 8.86
N ILE A 107 -12.52 16.53 10.04
CA ILE A 107 -11.94 17.85 10.28
C ILE A 107 -10.66 18.01 9.46
N GLY A 108 -9.80 16.98 9.44
CA GLY A 108 -8.61 16.96 8.57
C GLY A 108 -8.95 17.05 7.09
N ASP A 109 -9.93 16.29 6.63
CA ASP A 109 -10.38 16.22 5.24
C ASP A 109 -11.02 17.51 4.70
N THR A 110 -11.56 18.32 5.61
CA THR A 110 -12.23 19.59 5.28
C THR A 110 -11.41 20.81 5.71
N ALA A 111 -10.22 20.65 6.27
CA ALA A 111 -9.40 21.75 6.76
C ALA A 111 -8.98 22.71 5.63
N ILE A 112 -9.14 24.02 5.85
CA ILE A 112 -8.70 25.07 4.91
C ILE A 112 -7.62 25.96 5.53
N ARG A 113 -7.83 26.36 6.78
CA ARG A 113 -6.95 27.26 7.52
C ARG A 113 -6.95 26.90 9.01
N CYS A 114 -5.99 27.42 9.75
CA CYS A 114 -5.95 27.25 11.20
C CYS A 114 -5.62 28.55 11.93
N GLU A 115 -6.12 28.66 13.15
CA GLU A 115 -5.71 29.67 14.12
C GLU A 115 -4.94 28.97 15.25
N VAL A 116 -3.79 29.55 15.63
CA VAL A 116 -2.97 29.12 16.77
C VAL A 116 -2.98 30.25 17.78
N ASN A 117 -3.45 29.99 18.99
CA ASN A 117 -3.60 30.99 20.07
C ASN A 117 -4.37 32.25 19.62
N GLY A 118 -5.42 32.05 18.80
CA GLY A 118 -6.28 33.11 18.28
C GLY A 118 -5.69 33.93 17.11
N LYS A 119 -4.54 33.54 16.56
CA LYS A 119 -3.94 34.18 15.38
C LYS A 119 -3.93 33.22 14.19
N GLU A 120 -4.23 33.71 13.00
CA GLU A 120 -4.12 32.90 11.79
C GLU A 120 -2.67 32.42 11.59
N SER A 121 -2.54 31.14 11.22
CA SER A 121 -1.26 30.45 11.08
C SER A 121 -1.33 29.48 9.89
N PRO A 122 -0.21 29.19 9.21
CA PRO A 122 -0.17 28.18 8.16
C PRO A 122 -0.40 26.76 8.70
N LEU A 123 -1.14 25.93 7.96
CA LEU A 123 -1.44 24.54 8.29
C LEU A 123 -0.18 23.65 8.41
N GLN A 124 0.93 24.07 7.79
CA GLN A 124 2.23 23.40 7.80
C GLN A 124 3.16 23.88 8.92
N GLY A 125 2.73 24.86 9.72
CA GLY A 125 3.52 25.37 10.84
C GLY A 125 3.77 24.30 11.90
N VAL A 126 4.89 24.38 12.62
CA VAL A 126 5.20 23.47 13.72
C VAL A 126 4.44 23.89 14.99
N LEU A 127 3.84 22.91 15.66
CA LEU A 127 3.13 23.10 16.92
C LEU A 127 4.05 22.97 18.13
N HIS A 128 3.74 23.73 19.18
CA HIS A 128 4.47 23.74 20.44
C HIS A 128 3.56 23.35 21.60
N ASN A 129 4.16 22.95 22.72
CA ASN A 129 3.43 22.67 23.95
C ASN A 129 2.62 23.88 24.42
N GLY A 130 1.34 23.67 24.69
CA GLY A 130 0.46 24.72 25.18
C GLY A 130 -0.32 25.45 24.09
N ASP A 131 -0.04 25.19 22.81
CA ASP A 131 -0.75 25.86 21.73
C ASP A 131 -2.23 25.45 21.68
N MET A 132 -3.11 26.44 21.66
CA MET A 132 -4.53 26.27 21.40
C MET A 132 -4.80 26.37 19.91
N ILE A 133 -5.33 25.30 19.31
CA ILE A 133 -5.49 25.16 17.87
C ILE A 133 -6.97 25.14 17.51
N LYS A 134 -7.36 26.03 16.62
CA LYS A 134 -8.69 26.02 16.00
C LYS A 134 -8.55 25.77 14.51
N ILE A 135 -9.10 24.65 14.05
CA ILE A 135 -9.14 24.31 12.63
C ILE A 135 -10.40 24.91 12.02
N ILE A 136 -10.25 25.59 10.89
CA ILE A 136 -11.37 26.11 10.12
C ILE A 136 -11.58 25.21 8.91
N THR A 137 -12.80 24.70 8.79
CA THR A 137 -13.21 23.68 7.82
C THR A 137 -14.14 24.23 6.73
N SER A 138 -14.17 23.60 5.55
CA SER A 138 -15.17 23.81 4.49
C SER A 138 -16.22 22.70 4.45
N ASP A 139 -17.33 22.98 3.77
CA ASP A 139 -18.33 21.96 3.41
C ASP A 139 -17.80 20.92 2.39
N LYS A 140 -16.73 21.25 1.66
CA LYS A 140 -16.12 20.37 0.66
C LYS A 140 -14.89 19.66 1.22
N VAL A 141 -14.79 18.37 0.95
CA VAL A 141 -13.61 17.56 1.25
C VAL A 141 -12.53 17.82 0.19
N SER A 142 -11.41 18.39 0.60
CA SER A 142 -10.33 18.79 -0.31
C SER A 142 -8.94 18.79 0.36
N PRO A 143 -8.47 17.65 0.92
CA PRO A 143 -7.14 17.57 1.49
C PRO A 143 -6.07 17.72 0.40
N SER A 144 -5.05 18.56 0.65
CA SER A 144 -3.99 18.83 -0.31
C SER A 144 -2.93 17.72 -0.32
N LEU A 145 -2.50 17.28 -1.51
CA LEU A 145 -1.44 16.28 -1.66
C LEU A 145 -0.10 16.77 -1.07
N HIS A 146 0.14 18.09 -1.09
CA HIS A 146 1.36 18.69 -0.56
C HIS A 146 1.53 18.49 0.95
N TRP A 147 0.44 18.26 1.68
CA TRP A 147 0.48 18.01 3.13
C TRP A 147 1.23 16.73 3.50
N LEU A 148 1.40 15.77 2.58
CA LEU A 148 2.20 14.56 2.82
C LEU A 148 3.67 14.85 3.16
N SER A 149 4.20 15.99 2.72
CA SER A 149 5.59 16.39 3.01
C SER A 149 5.78 16.90 4.44
N THR A 150 4.71 17.47 5.04
CA THR A 150 4.77 18.13 6.35
C THR A 150 4.08 17.33 7.45
N ALA A 151 3.07 16.53 7.12
CA ALA A 151 2.35 15.69 8.07
C ALA A 151 3.28 14.62 8.68
N LYS A 152 3.35 14.60 10.01
CA LYS A 152 4.21 13.72 10.80
C LYS A 152 3.52 12.42 11.20
N THR A 153 2.21 12.45 11.44
CA THR A 153 1.46 11.30 11.95
C THR A 153 1.10 10.30 10.86
N GLY A 154 1.12 9.01 11.19
CA GLY A 154 0.70 7.96 10.27
C GLY A 154 -0.76 8.09 9.85
N LYS A 155 -1.64 8.50 10.79
CA LYS A 155 -3.07 8.73 10.56
C LYS A 155 -3.33 9.79 9.49
N ALA A 156 -2.74 10.98 9.64
CA ALA A 156 -2.91 12.06 8.66
C ALA A 156 -2.39 11.65 7.28
N ARG A 157 -1.18 11.08 7.20
CA ARG A 157 -0.57 10.64 5.95
C ARG A 157 -1.40 9.56 5.24
N ALA A 158 -1.93 8.60 6.00
CA ALA A 158 -2.77 7.54 5.48
C ALA A 158 -4.09 8.07 4.92
N ALA A 159 -4.77 8.98 5.65
CA ALA A 159 -6.01 9.60 5.20
C ALA A 159 -5.82 10.41 3.90
N ILE A 160 -4.78 11.26 3.84
CA ILE A 160 -4.46 12.05 2.66
C ILE A 160 -4.15 11.13 1.47
N LYS A 161 -3.29 10.11 1.64
CA LYS A 161 -2.91 9.19 0.57
C LYS A 161 -4.14 8.45 0.03
N ARG A 162 -5.03 8.00 0.90
CA ARG A 162 -6.28 7.31 0.52
C ARG A 162 -7.17 8.19 -0.34
N TYR A 163 -7.39 9.45 0.07
CA TYR A 163 -8.22 10.38 -0.70
C TYR A 163 -7.72 10.53 -2.14
N TRP A 164 -6.41 10.66 -2.32
CA TRP A 164 -5.81 10.83 -3.65
C TRP A 164 -5.74 9.52 -4.45
N GLN A 165 -5.55 8.36 -3.80
CA GLN A 165 -5.62 7.05 -4.46
C GLN A 165 -7.01 6.74 -5.03
N ASP A 166 -8.08 7.16 -4.34
CA ASP A 166 -9.45 6.98 -4.85
C ASP A 166 -9.77 7.93 -6.02
N LYS A 167 -9.06 9.05 -6.13
CA LYS A 167 -9.20 10.02 -7.23
C LYS A 167 -8.31 9.75 -8.43
N GLU A 168 -7.16 9.10 -8.24
CA GLU A 168 -6.35 8.65 -9.37
C GLU A 168 -7.14 7.61 -10.18
N PRO A 169 -7.25 7.76 -11.51
CA PRO A 169 -7.87 6.73 -12.33
C PRO A 169 -7.05 5.46 -12.14
N LYS A 170 -7.63 4.46 -11.45
CA LYS A 170 -7.02 3.13 -11.28
C LYS A 170 -6.46 2.72 -12.63
N GLU A 171 -5.13 2.67 -12.76
CA GLU A 171 -4.50 2.16 -13.98
C GLU A 171 -5.19 0.84 -14.29
N LYS A 172 -5.81 0.77 -15.49
CA LYS A 172 -6.48 -0.45 -15.93
C LYS A 172 -5.39 -1.52 -15.92
N LYS A 173 -5.37 -2.39 -14.90
CA LYS A 173 -4.49 -3.54 -14.84
C LYS A 173 -4.73 -4.32 -16.14
N HIS A 174 -3.84 -4.16 -17.11
CA HIS A 174 -3.94 -4.85 -18.39
C HIS A 174 -3.91 -6.34 -18.08
N LYS A 175 -5.06 -7.01 -18.22
CA LYS A 175 -5.15 -8.46 -18.04
C LYS A 175 -4.34 -9.10 -19.15
N ARG A 176 -3.18 -9.65 -18.80
CA ARG A 176 -2.35 -10.44 -19.71
C ARG A 176 -2.95 -11.84 -19.81
N TYR A 177 -3.41 -12.21 -20.99
CA TYR A 177 -3.94 -13.53 -21.29
C TYR A 177 -2.83 -14.40 -21.89
N THR A 178 -2.61 -15.59 -21.33
CA THR A 178 -1.66 -16.57 -21.88
C THR A 178 -2.42 -17.70 -22.57
N SER A 179 -2.05 -18.02 -23.80
CA SER A 179 -2.65 -19.10 -24.60
C SER A 179 -1.57 -19.91 -25.29
N ALA A 180 -1.83 -21.19 -25.54
CA ALA A 180 -0.97 -22.04 -26.33
C ALA A 180 -1.67 -22.41 -27.64
N LEU A 181 -0.98 -22.28 -28.76
CA LEU A 181 -1.52 -22.53 -30.09
C LEU A 181 -0.69 -23.62 -30.76
N TRP A 182 -1.32 -24.78 -30.96
CA TRP A 182 -0.72 -25.86 -31.73
C TRP A 182 -1.04 -25.66 -33.21
N ILE A 183 -0.03 -25.67 -34.09
CA ILE A 183 -0.19 -25.48 -35.53
C ILE A 183 0.62 -26.54 -36.27
N SER A 184 -0.02 -27.22 -37.23
CA SER A 184 0.60 -28.14 -38.17
C SER A 184 0.91 -27.39 -39.45
N LEU A 185 2.19 -27.25 -39.79
CA LEU A 185 2.68 -26.54 -40.96
C LEU A 185 3.25 -27.51 -41.99
N PRO A 186 3.08 -27.26 -43.30
CA PRO A 186 3.85 -27.95 -44.32
C PRO A 186 5.36 -27.72 -44.13
N ASP A 187 6.18 -28.74 -44.39
CA ASP A 187 7.64 -28.59 -44.40
C ASP A 187 8.09 -27.90 -45.70
N SER A 188 7.82 -26.59 -45.79
CA SER A 188 8.23 -25.74 -46.91
C SER A 188 8.75 -24.37 -46.44
N PRO A 189 9.71 -23.77 -47.18
CA PRO A 189 10.28 -22.49 -46.80
C PRO A 189 9.24 -21.39 -46.58
N GLY A 190 9.42 -20.59 -45.53
CA GLY A 190 8.58 -19.42 -45.23
C GLY A 190 7.29 -19.69 -44.45
N LYS A 191 6.83 -20.95 -44.33
CA LYS A 191 5.55 -21.26 -43.64
C LYS A 191 5.55 -20.93 -42.15
N LEU A 192 6.67 -21.16 -41.46
CA LEU A 192 6.81 -20.76 -40.06
C LEU A 192 6.76 -19.24 -39.91
N GLY A 193 7.43 -18.52 -40.81
CA GLY A 193 7.47 -17.05 -40.84
C GLY A 193 6.10 -16.41 -41.08
N GLU A 194 5.26 -17.03 -41.92
CA GLU A 194 3.88 -16.60 -42.15
C GLU A 194 3.07 -16.61 -40.84
N VAL A 195 3.17 -17.67 -40.04
CA VAL A 195 2.47 -17.79 -38.76
C VAL A 195 3.01 -16.83 -37.70
N THR A 196 4.33 -16.72 -37.55
CA THR A 196 4.91 -15.81 -36.55
C THR A 196 4.57 -14.35 -36.86
N SER A 197 4.54 -13.99 -38.16
CA SER A 197 4.14 -12.66 -38.60
C SER A 197 2.67 -12.38 -38.28
N LEU A 198 1.76 -13.32 -38.54
CA LEU A 198 0.34 -13.18 -38.19
C LEU A 198 0.13 -12.97 -36.70
N ILE A 199 0.86 -13.72 -35.85
CA ILE A 199 0.81 -13.54 -34.39
C ILE A 199 1.27 -12.13 -34.01
N GLY A 200 2.39 -11.66 -34.58
CA GLY A 200 2.93 -10.32 -34.32
C GLY A 200 2.03 -9.18 -34.78
N MET A 201 1.45 -9.27 -35.99
CA MET A 201 0.51 -8.28 -36.54
C MET A 201 -0.75 -8.13 -35.68
N ASN A 202 -1.16 -9.22 -35.01
CA ASN A 202 -2.24 -9.22 -34.04
C ASN A 202 -1.76 -8.93 -32.61
N LYS A 203 -0.62 -8.25 -32.43
CA LYS A 203 -0.08 -7.83 -31.12
C LYS A 203 0.06 -9.00 -30.12
N GLY A 204 0.28 -10.21 -30.60
CA GLY A 204 0.59 -11.37 -29.77
C GLY A 204 2.09 -11.43 -29.51
N ASN A 205 2.49 -11.45 -28.24
CA ASN A 205 3.88 -11.69 -27.87
C ASN A 205 4.14 -13.20 -27.79
N ILE A 206 5.08 -13.71 -28.58
CA ILE A 206 5.46 -15.12 -28.53
C ILE A 206 6.42 -15.32 -27.35
N THR A 207 5.98 -16.01 -26.31
CA THR A 207 6.81 -16.34 -25.14
C THR A 207 7.64 -17.60 -25.35
N GLY A 208 7.22 -18.48 -26.25
CA GLY A 208 7.94 -19.71 -26.57
C GLY A 208 7.43 -20.37 -27.84
N VAL A 209 8.34 -21.04 -28.54
CA VAL A 209 8.05 -21.86 -29.71
C VAL A 209 8.71 -23.21 -29.52
N GLU A 210 7.92 -24.28 -29.57
CA GLU A 210 8.42 -25.66 -29.46
C GLU A 210 7.99 -26.44 -30.69
N MET A 211 8.93 -27.11 -31.36
CA MET A 211 8.60 -28.12 -32.36
C MET A 211 8.20 -29.41 -31.64
N THR A 212 6.95 -29.85 -31.81
CA THR A 212 6.41 -31.01 -31.08
C THR A 212 6.63 -32.33 -31.82
N GLU A 213 6.55 -32.32 -33.14
CA GLU A 213 6.63 -33.53 -33.96
C GLU A 213 7.08 -33.16 -35.39
N LYS A 214 7.95 -33.98 -35.99
CA LYS A 214 8.27 -33.94 -37.43
C LYS A 214 7.65 -35.14 -38.12
N LYS A 215 6.86 -34.90 -39.17
CA LYS A 215 6.40 -35.91 -40.12
C LYS A 215 7.04 -35.66 -41.48
N ALA A 216 6.89 -36.60 -42.41
CA ALA A 216 7.51 -36.52 -43.74
C ALA A 216 7.20 -35.21 -44.48
N ASN A 217 5.96 -34.70 -44.40
CA ASN A 217 5.51 -33.52 -45.15
C ASN A 217 5.07 -32.35 -44.26
N HIS A 218 5.12 -32.51 -42.93
CA HIS A 218 4.58 -31.55 -41.98
C HIS A 218 5.42 -31.45 -40.71
N ILE A 219 5.51 -30.25 -40.18
CA ILE A 219 6.13 -29.96 -38.90
C ILE A 219 5.07 -29.35 -37.96
N ASN A 220 4.94 -29.95 -36.78
CA ASN A 220 4.00 -29.48 -35.77
C ASN A 220 4.71 -28.57 -34.78
N PHE A 221 4.16 -27.39 -34.57
CA PHE A 221 4.68 -26.38 -33.64
C PHE A 221 3.67 -26.07 -32.55
N MET A 222 4.18 -25.72 -31.37
CA MET A 222 3.45 -25.16 -30.26
C MET A 222 3.95 -23.74 -30.02
N PHE A 223 3.04 -22.76 -30.09
CA PHE A 223 3.32 -21.36 -29.78
C PHE A 223 2.68 -20.99 -28.46
N ASP A 224 3.49 -20.70 -27.45
CA ASP A 224 3.03 -20.09 -26.22
C ASP A 224 3.00 -18.57 -26.46
N ILE A 225 1.80 -17.97 -26.42
CA ILE A 225 1.56 -16.57 -26.73
C ILE A 225 0.93 -15.82 -25.55
N GLN A 226 1.35 -14.58 -25.36
CA GLN A 226 0.77 -13.63 -24.42
C GLN A 226 0.05 -12.52 -25.19
N ILE A 227 -1.16 -12.17 -24.74
CA ILE A 227 -2.06 -11.25 -25.43
C ILE A 227 -2.66 -10.30 -24.40
N ASP A 228 -2.65 -9.01 -24.72
CA ASP A 228 -3.16 -7.96 -23.83
C ASP A 228 -4.64 -7.62 -24.09
N ASP A 229 -5.19 -8.01 -25.25
CA ASP A 229 -6.60 -7.81 -25.64
C ASP A 229 -7.19 -9.05 -26.34
N LEU A 230 -8.30 -9.57 -25.82
CA LEU A 230 -9.04 -10.71 -26.38
C LEU A 230 -9.55 -10.48 -27.80
N LYS A 231 -9.79 -9.22 -28.20
CA LYS A 231 -10.18 -8.88 -29.58
C LYS A 231 -9.09 -9.25 -30.58
N ASN A 232 -7.84 -8.95 -30.23
CA ASN A 232 -6.68 -9.29 -31.06
C ASN A 232 -6.50 -10.81 -31.19
N PHE A 233 -6.74 -11.55 -30.11
CA PHE A 233 -6.72 -13.02 -30.18
C PHE A 233 -7.80 -13.55 -31.12
N THR A 234 -9.02 -13.02 -31.03
CA THR A 234 -10.14 -13.46 -31.87
C THR A 234 -9.85 -13.19 -33.35
N LYS A 235 -9.26 -12.03 -33.66
CA LYS A 235 -8.82 -11.67 -35.00
C LYS A 235 -7.76 -12.63 -35.55
N LEU A 236 -6.72 -12.93 -34.76
CA LEU A 236 -5.69 -13.91 -35.12
C LEU A 236 -6.29 -15.28 -35.47
N ILE A 237 -7.21 -15.78 -34.65
CA ILE A 237 -7.86 -17.07 -34.90
C ILE A 237 -8.67 -17.06 -36.20
N SER A 238 -9.35 -15.94 -36.51
CA SER A 238 -10.08 -15.79 -37.77
C SER A 238 -9.14 -15.78 -38.98
N GLU A 239 -8.01 -15.07 -38.93
CA GLU A 239 -7.03 -15.02 -40.01
C GLU A 239 -6.37 -16.38 -40.25
N LEU A 240 -6.07 -17.13 -39.19
CA LEU A 240 -5.54 -18.50 -39.30
C LEU A 240 -6.54 -19.46 -39.95
N LYS A 241 -7.84 -19.30 -39.69
CA LYS A 241 -8.90 -20.07 -40.36
C LYS A 241 -9.01 -19.70 -41.84
N GLN A 242 -8.97 -18.42 -42.17
CA GLN A 242 -9.07 -17.93 -43.56
C GLN A 242 -7.90 -18.42 -44.42
N LYS A 243 -6.71 -18.55 -43.83
CA LYS A 243 -5.52 -19.11 -44.49
C LYS A 243 -5.42 -20.63 -44.44
N GLU A 244 -6.50 -21.31 -44.01
CA GLU A 244 -6.62 -22.77 -43.97
C GLU A 244 -5.52 -23.50 -43.17
N PHE A 245 -4.91 -22.82 -42.19
CA PHE A 245 -3.94 -23.48 -41.32
C PHE A 245 -4.64 -24.50 -40.41
N LYS A 246 -4.02 -25.67 -40.26
CA LYS A 246 -4.48 -26.69 -39.31
C LYS A 246 -3.98 -26.35 -37.91
N PHE A 247 -4.85 -25.82 -37.05
CA PHE A 247 -4.48 -25.43 -35.69
C PHE A 247 -5.45 -25.91 -34.61
N ARG A 248 -4.98 -25.89 -33.35
CA ARG A 248 -5.78 -26.16 -32.15
C ARG A 248 -5.41 -25.16 -31.05
N ILE A 249 -6.41 -24.59 -30.40
CA ILE A 249 -6.24 -23.68 -29.27
C ILE A 249 -6.20 -24.50 -27.99
N ILE A 250 -5.15 -24.37 -27.20
CA ILE A 250 -5.00 -25.01 -25.89
C ILE A 250 -5.16 -23.92 -24.84
N ARG A 251 -6.36 -23.84 -24.27
CA ARG A 251 -6.65 -22.94 -23.14
C ARG A 251 -6.09 -23.59 -21.86
N HIS A 252 -5.25 -22.86 -21.13
CA HIS A 252 -4.58 -23.32 -19.91
C HIS A 252 -3.67 -24.55 -20.07
N LYS A 253 -2.45 -24.33 -20.58
CA LYS A 253 -1.33 -25.24 -20.29
C LYS A 253 -1.06 -25.14 -18.78
N LYS A 254 -1.48 -26.14 -17.98
CA LYS A 254 -1.17 -26.16 -16.53
C LYS A 254 0.33 -25.93 -16.39
N LYS A 255 0.71 -24.85 -15.69
CA LYS A 255 2.10 -24.41 -15.42
C LYS A 255 2.99 -25.54 -14.84
N HIS A 256 2.40 -26.63 -14.36
CA HIS A 256 3.06 -27.76 -13.70
C HIS A 256 3.46 -28.95 -14.60
N ALA A 257 3.12 -28.98 -15.91
CA ALA A 257 3.57 -30.08 -16.77
C ALA A 257 5.07 -30.03 -17.11
N LEU A 258 5.66 -28.83 -17.13
CA LEU A 258 7.08 -28.60 -17.45
C LEU A 258 8.02 -29.10 -16.33
N LEU A 259 7.67 -28.83 -15.06
CA LEU A 259 8.47 -29.29 -13.91
C LEU A 259 8.49 -30.82 -13.78
N GLN A 260 7.37 -31.51 -14.03
CA GLN A 260 7.33 -32.98 -13.92
C GLN A 260 8.18 -33.69 -14.99
N ARG A 261 8.29 -33.14 -16.21
CA ARG A 261 9.18 -33.69 -17.25
C ARG A 261 10.65 -33.39 -16.96
N PHE A 262 10.96 -32.23 -16.41
CA PHE A 262 12.31 -31.85 -16.01
C PHE A 262 12.84 -32.74 -14.86
N PHE A 263 12.05 -32.95 -13.80
CA PHE A 263 12.43 -33.82 -12.69
C PHE A 263 12.43 -35.32 -13.01
N LYS A 264 11.60 -35.79 -13.96
CA LYS A 264 11.66 -37.20 -14.41
C LYS A 264 12.97 -37.55 -15.15
N ARG A 265 13.65 -36.55 -15.74
CA ARG A 265 14.95 -36.76 -16.41
C ARG A 265 16.14 -36.76 -15.44
N PHE A 266 16.00 -36.14 -14.27
CA PHE A 266 17.04 -36.14 -13.22
C PHE A 266 16.96 -37.32 -12.24
N LYS A 267 15.89 -38.13 -12.30
CA LYS A 267 15.70 -39.31 -11.43
C LYS A 267 16.07 -40.65 -12.08
N LYS A 268 16.71 -40.61 -13.26
CA LYS A 268 17.32 -41.77 -13.93
C LYS A 268 18.80 -41.46 -14.15
N ASN A 269 19.55 -41.54 -13.07
CA ASN A 269 20.98 -41.89 -12.97
C ASN A 269 21.14 -42.56 -11.62
#